data_AF-A0A2V7Q4N8-F1
#
_entry.id   AF-A0A2V7Q4N8-F1
#
_cell.length_a   1.000
_cell.length_b   1.000
_cell.length_c   1.000
_cell.angle_alpha   90.00
_cell.angle_beta   90.00
_cell.angle_gamma   90.00
#
_symmetry.space_group_name_H-M   'P 1'
#
loop_
_entity.id
_entity.type
_entity.pdbx_description
1 polymer ?
#
loop_
_entity_poly.entity_id
_entity_poly.type
_entity_poly.pdbx_seq_one_letter_code
_entity_poly.pdbx_strand_id
1 'polypeptide(L)' 'STISELPDDEFSLWLTKEIGVAPVPGSSFFSRAEPGRRLVRFAFCKTEEMLAEAARRLARVRRPAHQVRA' A
#
# COMPACT_ATOMS: atom_id res chain seq x y z
N SER A 1 12.67 -4.15 -1.74
CA SER A 1 12.19 -2.91 -2.38
C SER A 1 12.51 -1.72 -1.51
N THR A 2 12.89 -0.59 -2.08
CA THR A 2 13.32 0.65 -1.38
C THR A 2 12.16 1.48 -0.78
N ILE A 3 10.94 0.93 -0.74
CA ILE A 3 9.71 1.67 -0.43
C ILE A 3 9.34 1.61 1.06
N SER A 4 9.44 0.43 1.69
CA SER A 4 9.06 0.21 3.10
C SER A 4 9.60 -1.13 3.60
N GLU A 5 9.93 -1.21 4.89
CA GLU A 5 10.23 -2.47 5.61
C GLU A 5 9.05 -2.99 6.44
N LEU A 6 7.93 -2.27 6.50
CA LEU A 6 6.71 -2.73 7.17
C LEU A 6 6.13 -3.98 6.47
N PRO A 7 5.48 -4.89 7.22
CA PRO A 7 4.67 -5.94 6.63
C PRO A 7 3.48 -5.34 5.86
N ASP A 8 2.87 -6.13 4.99
CA ASP A 8 1.85 -5.69 4.05
C ASP A 8 0.59 -5.10 4.72
N ASP A 9 0.19 -5.62 5.88
CA ASP A 9 -0.94 -5.12 6.68
C ASP A 9 -0.65 -3.75 7.29
N GLU A 10 0.48 -3.59 7.97
CA GLU A 10 0.91 -2.31 8.54
C GLU A 10 1.18 -1.26 7.45
N PHE A 11 1.80 -1.68 6.34
CA PHE A 11 2.00 -0.81 5.19
C PHE A 11 0.68 -0.39 4.55
N SER A 12 -0.30 -1.30 4.43
CA SER A 12 -1.63 -0.98 3.91
C SER A 12 -2.35 0.04 4.78
N LEU A 13 -2.24 -0.11 6.11
CA LEU A 13 -2.79 0.85 7.07
C LEU A 13 -2.12 2.23 6.94
N TRP A 14 -0.78 2.26 6.89
CA TRP A 14 -0.02 3.49 6.72
C TRP A 14 -0.35 4.18 5.38
N LEU A 15 -0.40 3.45 4.27
CA LEU A 15 -0.71 4.01 2.96
C LEU A 15 -2.12 4.61 2.92
N THR A 16 -3.07 3.95 3.59
CA THR A 16 -4.44 4.45 3.72
C THR A 16 -4.49 5.74 4.53
N LYS A 17 -3.81 5.79 5.70
CA LYS A 17 -3.84 6.95 6.61
C LYS A 17 -3.03 8.14 6.09
N GLU A 18 -1.78 7.92 5.69
CA GLU A 18 -0.84 9.01 5.38
C GLU A 18 -0.90 9.48 3.93
N ILE A 19 -1.15 8.54 3.02
CA ILE A 19 -1.16 8.81 1.58
C ILE A 19 -2.60 8.93 1.04
N GLY A 20 -3.59 8.37 1.75
CA GLY A 20 -4.98 8.42 1.33
C GLY A 20 -5.28 7.48 0.17
N VAL A 21 -4.55 6.37 0.05
CA VAL A 21 -4.76 5.33 -0.96
C VAL A 21 -4.82 3.98 -0.25
N ALA A 22 -5.94 3.28 -0.38
CA ALA A 22 -6.19 2.01 0.30
C ALA A 22 -5.86 0.81 -0.61
N PRO A 23 -4.81 0.03 -0.31
CA PRO A 23 -4.58 -1.26 -0.93
C PRO A 23 -5.23 -2.40 -0.12
N VAL A 24 -5.21 -3.61 -0.66
CA VAL A 24 -5.49 -4.85 0.09
C VAL A 24 -4.17 -5.55 0.43
N PRO A 25 -3.95 -5.98 1.69
CA PRO A 25 -2.77 -6.75 2.09
C PRO A 25 -2.62 -8.04 1.26
N GLY A 26 -1.43 -8.30 0.74
CA GLY A 26 -1.14 -9.44 -0.12
C GLY A 26 -1.22 -10.77 0.62
N SER A 27 -0.83 -10.80 1.90
CA SER A 27 -0.83 -12.00 2.76
C SER A 27 -2.19 -12.67 2.85
N SER A 28 -3.29 -11.92 2.73
CA SER A 28 -4.66 -12.47 2.76
C SER A 28 -5.01 -13.35 1.55
N PHE A 29 -4.20 -13.35 0.49
CA PHE A 29 -4.43 -14.14 -0.73
C PHE A 29 -3.66 -15.45 -0.79
N PHE A 30 -2.84 -15.75 0.22
CA PHE A 30 -2.04 -16.97 0.27
C PHE A 30 -2.46 -17.82 1.47
N SER A 31 -2.43 -19.16 1.31
CA SER A 31 -2.71 -20.09 2.41
C SER A 31 -1.66 -20.03 3.52
N ARG A 32 -0.44 -19.61 3.19
CA ARG A 32 0.63 -19.19 4.11
C ARG A 32 0.91 -17.72 3.86
N ALA A 33 1.01 -16.89 4.88
CA ALA A 33 1.06 -15.43 4.72
C ALA A 33 2.38 -14.92 4.12
N GLU A 34 3.47 -15.67 4.29
CA GLU A 34 4.84 -15.28 3.99
C GLU A 34 5.08 -14.83 2.53
N PRO A 35 4.54 -15.50 1.50
CA PRO A 35 4.71 -15.05 0.11
C PRO A 35 4.02 -13.70 -0.17
N GLY A 36 2.95 -13.38 0.57
CA GLY A 36 2.19 -12.14 0.42
C GLY A 36 2.67 -10.99 1.31
N ARG A 37 3.54 -11.24 2.29
CA ARG A 37 3.93 -10.28 3.35
C ARG A 37 4.63 -8.99 2.86
N ARG A 38 5.09 -8.97 1.61
CA ARG A 38 5.72 -7.79 0.98
C ARG A 38 4.97 -7.32 -0.28
N LEU A 39 3.75 -7.79 -0.46
CA LEU A 39 2.89 -7.47 -1.60
C LEU A 39 1.63 -6.77 -1.12
N VAL A 40 1.13 -5.85 -1.94
CA VAL A 40 -0.19 -5.26 -1.77
C VAL A 40 -0.92 -5.23 -3.11
N ARG A 41 -2.25 -5.28 -3.08
CA ARG A 41 -3.09 -5.34 -4.29
C ARG A 41 -3.94 -4.09 -4.43
N PHE A 42 -3.98 -3.54 -5.64
CA PHE A 42 -4.91 -2.48 -6.04
C PHE A 42 -5.96 -3.02 -7.02
N ALA A 43 -7.16 -2.44 -6.99
CA ALA A 43 -8.22 -2.72 -7.96
C ALA A 43 -8.43 -1.52 -8.88
N PHE A 44 -8.29 -1.73 -10.19
CA PHE A 44 -8.31 -0.66 -11.20
C PHE A 44 -9.68 -0.37 -11.80
N CYS A 45 -10.73 -1.10 -11.41
CA CYS A 45 -12.12 -0.87 -11.83
C CYS A 45 -12.71 0.39 -11.18
N LYS A 46 -12.19 1.56 -11.56
CA LYS A 46 -12.49 2.89 -11.03
C LYS A 46 -12.51 3.89 -12.20
N THR A 47 -12.98 5.12 -11.98
CA THR A 47 -12.93 6.14 -13.03
C THR A 47 -11.48 6.58 -13.29
N GLU A 48 -11.20 7.10 -14.48
CA GLU A 48 -9.87 7.58 -14.85
C GLU A 48 -9.39 8.68 -13.91
N GLU A 49 -10.28 9.59 -13.48
CA GLU A 49 -9.96 10.67 -12.56
C GLU A 49 -9.50 10.14 -11.21
N MET A 50 -10.15 9.08 -10.71
CA MET A 50 -9.78 8.48 -9.43
C MET A 50 -8.45 7.71 -9.53
N LEU A 51 -8.19 7.07 -10.67
CA LEU A 51 -6.89 6.42 -10.92
C LEU A 51 -5.76 7.46 -11.03
N ALA A 52 -6.00 8.57 -11.72
CA ALA A 52 -5.05 9.68 -11.81
C ALA A 52 -4.78 10.28 -10.42
N GLU A 53 -5.82 10.48 -9.61
CA GLU A 53 -5.66 10.97 -8.23
C GLU A 53 -4.86 10.00 -7.36
N ALA A 54 -5.14 8.69 -7.45
CA ALA A 54 -4.36 7.68 -6.74
C ALA A 54 -2.88 7.71 -7.16
N ALA A 55 -2.59 7.82 -8.47
CA ALA A 55 -1.22 7.94 -8.98
C ALA A 55 -0.51 9.19 -8.44
N ARG A 56 -1.19 10.35 -8.42
CA ARG A 56 -0.65 11.61 -7.83
C ARG A 56 -0.31 11.43 -6.36
N ARG A 57 -1.19 10.80 -5.58
CA ARG A 57 -0.94 10.52 -4.15
C ARG A 57 0.22 9.56 -3.95
N LEU A 58 0.24 8.44 -4.69
CA LEU A 58 1.30 7.43 -4.61
C LEU A 58 2.67 7.98 -4.99
N ALA A 59 2.75 8.97 -5.88
CA ALA A 59 4.02 9.63 -6.23
C ALA A 59 4.71 10.33 -5.03
N ARG A 60 4.00 10.55 -3.91
CA ARG A 60 4.55 11.07 -2.65
C ARG A 60 5.34 10.01 -1.86
N VAL A 61 5.19 8.73 -2.19
CA VAL A 61 5.93 7.60 -1.59
C VAL A 61 7.33 7.51 -2.21
N ARG A 62 8.13 8.58 -2.03
CA ARG A 62 9.53 8.68 -2.50
C ARG A 62 10.55 8.64 -1.37
N ARG A 63 10.09 8.70 -0.12
CA ARG A 63 10.90 8.47 1.08
C ARG A 63 10.47 7.14 1.71
N PRO A 64 11.41 6.35 2.27
CA PRO A 64 11.05 5.13 2.99
C PRO A 64 9.97 5.46 4.01
N ALA A 65 8.88 4.68 4.00
CA ALA A 65 7.89 4.74 5.06
C ALA A 65 8.61 4.42 6.38
N HIS A 66 8.92 5.43 7.17
CA HIS A 66 9.54 5.29 8.48
C HIS A 66 8.48 5.59 9.53
N GLN A 67 8.23 4.57 10.37
CA GLN A 67 7.43 4.55 11.58
C GLN A 67 6.07 5.28 11.54
N VAL A 68 5.00 4.49 11.64
CA VAL A 68 3.73 4.95 12.21
C VAL A 68 4.03 5.41 13.64
N ARG A 69 3.98 6.71 13.90
CA ARG A 69 3.89 7.19 15.28
C ARG A 69 2.49 6.85 15.78
N ALA A 70 2.42 5.98 16.78
CA ALA A 70 1.21 5.68 17.54
C ALA A 70 0.74 6.93 18.31
#